data_AF-A0AAJ0CMX5-F1
#
_entry.id   AF-A0AAJ0CMX5-F1
#
_cell.length_a   1.000
_cell.length_b   1.000
_cell.length_c   1.000
_cell.angle_alpha   90.00
_cell.angle_beta   90.00
_cell.angle_gamma   90.00
#
_symmetry.space_group_name_H-M   'P 1'
#
loop_
_entity.id
_entity.type
_entity.pdbx_description
1 polymer ?
#
loop_
_entity_poly.entity_id
_entity_poly.type
_entity_poly.pdbx_seq_one_letter_code
_entity_poly.pdbx_strand_id
1 'polypeptide(L)'
;MYYASLVDSLTAVTTLSISLTDRIFVFDEDEEIDEESSDCGSEDEEANRQPTQRDTEIMTESRKESNFSGLANLIAACPSLDDFELHYLSIMWPKRRLFDNFPRQDILRHLAGLDNPPLLERCRIRGATVKCMDLLNFIHRSRVAEASIEVIRLEKGTIRPIIDYCISESASVAKLHIDTMFEKSEEGYLGLVHFLDEGKSRKYGGKFEVGTEILNREGDNRTKPVTYYVRRPVAEGNPTIYEWNTLRREEYGY
;
A
#
# COMPACT_ATOMS: atom_id res chain seq x y z
N MET A 1 24.65 11.61 36.51
CA MET A 1 23.80 10.65 35.79
C MET A 1 23.27 11.35 34.55
N TYR A 2 23.77 10.99 33.37
CA TYR A 2 23.22 11.49 32.11
C TYR A 2 22.01 10.63 31.77
N TYR A 3 20.82 11.24 31.70
CA TYR A 3 19.68 10.59 31.05
C TYR A 3 19.94 10.63 29.56
N ALA A 4 20.01 9.46 28.92
CA ALA A 4 19.99 9.39 27.46
C ALA A 4 18.71 10.05 26.99
N SER A 5 18.82 10.98 26.04
CA SER A 5 17.62 11.57 25.43
C SER A 5 16.87 10.49 24.66
N LEU A 6 15.57 10.72 24.41
CA LEU A 6 14.79 9.84 23.54
C LEU A 6 15.49 9.64 22.18
N VAL A 7 16.10 10.70 21.65
CA VAL A 7 16.83 10.67 20.38
C VAL A 7 18.04 9.75 20.46
N ASP A 8 18.82 9.82 21.55
CA ASP A 8 19.97 8.92 21.74
C ASP A 8 19.54 7.46 21.79
N SER A 9 18.38 7.18 22.37
CA SER A 9 17.82 5.82 22.44
C SER A 9 17.40 5.30 21.06
N LEU A 10 16.90 6.17 20.18
CA LEU A 10 16.50 5.81 18.81
C LEU A 10 17.69 5.47 17.91
N THR A 11 18.89 6.01 18.20
CA THR A 11 20.09 5.69 17.41
C THR A 11 20.49 4.22 17.45
N ALA A 12 20.12 3.51 18.51
CA ALA A 12 20.40 2.09 18.70
C ALA A 12 19.31 1.18 18.11
N VAL A 13 18.22 1.73 17.58
CA VAL A 13 17.13 0.94 17.00
C VAL A 13 17.58 0.35 15.67
N THR A 14 17.61 -0.98 15.61
CA THR A 14 17.90 -1.76 14.39
C THR A 14 16.64 -2.25 13.71
N THR A 15 15.57 -2.50 14.46
CA THR A 15 14.31 -3.04 13.93
C THR A 15 13.13 -2.17 14.32
N LEU A 16 12.29 -1.84 13.35
CA LEU A 16 11.05 -1.08 13.53
C LEU A 16 9.91 -1.74 12.76
N SER A 17 8.92 -2.24 13.48
CA SER A 17 7.63 -2.65 12.91
C SER A 17 6.57 -1.69 13.42
N ILE A 18 5.82 -1.07 12.51
CA ILE A 18 4.80 -0.08 12.83
C ILE A 18 3.53 -0.34 12.04
N SER A 19 2.39 -0.24 12.74
CA SER A 19 1.07 -0.22 12.12
C SER A 19 0.50 1.19 12.17
N LEU A 20 0.02 1.67 11.03
CA LEU A 20 -0.62 2.99 10.89
C LEU A 20 -2.04 2.80 10.39
N THR A 21 -2.93 3.70 10.78
CA THR A 21 -4.31 3.73 10.29
C THR A 21 -4.58 5.06 9.59
N ASP A 22 -5.68 5.13 8.84
CA ASP A 22 -6.27 6.42 8.49
C ASP A 22 -6.50 7.24 9.77
N ARG A 23 -6.38 8.57 9.66
CA ARG A 23 -6.72 9.47 10.76
C ARG A 23 -8.22 9.34 11.04
N ILE A 24 -8.55 9.11 12.30
CA ILE A 24 -9.94 8.96 12.76
C ILE A 24 -10.53 10.34 13.02
N PHE A 25 -11.76 10.55 12.54
CA PHE A 25 -12.53 11.77 12.77
C PHE A 25 -13.84 11.41 13.45
N VAL A 26 -14.30 12.30 14.33
CA VAL A 26 -15.62 12.17 14.95
C VAL A 26 -16.67 12.64 13.95
N PHE A 27 -17.63 11.76 13.71
CA PHE A 27 -18.88 12.03 13.01
C PHE A 27 -19.97 12.23 14.06
N ASP A 28 -20.81 13.24 13.89
CA ASP A 28 -21.99 13.42 14.75
C ASP A 28 -23.01 12.33 14.42
N GLU A 29 -23.73 11.81 15.43
CA GLU A 29 -24.71 10.71 15.26
C GLU A 29 -25.81 11.04 14.24
N ASP A 30 -26.07 12.33 13.99
CA ASP A 30 -27.06 12.85 13.04
C ASP A 30 -26.51 13.07 11.62
N GLU A 31 -25.20 12.93 11.40
CA GLU A 31 -24.65 12.86 10.04
C GLU A 31 -24.96 11.49 9.47
N GLU A 32 -26.14 11.33 8.86
CA GLU A 32 -26.63 10.13 8.14
C GLU A 32 -25.47 9.21 7.76
N ILE A 33 -25.15 8.28 8.67
CA ILE A 33 -24.38 7.10 8.35
C ILE A 33 -25.36 6.36 7.45
N ASP A 34 -25.11 6.36 6.14
CA ASP A 34 -25.92 5.64 5.16
C ASP A 34 -25.83 4.12 5.46
N GLU A 35 -26.52 3.68 6.53
CA GLU A 35 -26.74 2.29 6.91
C GLU A 35 -27.58 1.57 5.83
N GLU A 36 -28.20 2.31 4.91
CA GLU A 36 -28.91 1.81 3.73
C GLU A 36 -27.99 1.44 2.54
N SER A 37 -26.68 1.27 2.75
CA SER A 37 -25.83 0.61 1.74
C SER A 37 -26.11 -0.90 1.57
N SER A 38 -27.23 -1.40 2.11
CA SER A 38 -27.79 -2.73 1.85
C SER A 38 -28.70 -2.80 0.61
N ASP A 39 -29.08 -1.69 -0.04
CA ASP A 39 -29.95 -1.80 -1.22
C ASP A 39 -29.61 -0.74 -2.28
N CYS A 40 -28.96 -1.19 -3.36
CA CYS A 40 -29.02 -0.69 -4.74
C CYS A 40 -29.30 0.81 -5.02
N GLY A 41 -28.80 1.74 -4.22
CA GLY A 41 -28.62 3.13 -4.64
C GLY A 41 -27.56 3.15 -5.73
N SER A 42 -27.93 3.53 -6.96
CA SER A 42 -26.99 3.56 -8.09
C SER A 42 -25.75 4.36 -7.72
N GLU A 43 -24.56 3.81 -7.98
CA GLU A 43 -23.25 4.42 -7.68
C GLU A 43 -23.13 5.88 -8.16
N ASP A 44 -23.94 6.24 -9.15
CA ASP A 44 -24.04 7.55 -9.76
C ASP A 44 -24.67 8.63 -8.87
N GLU A 45 -25.54 8.31 -7.90
CA GLU A 45 -26.19 9.36 -7.07
C GLU A 45 -25.27 9.89 -5.97
N GLU A 46 -24.53 9.01 -5.28
CA GLU A 46 -23.60 9.39 -4.22
C GLU A 46 -22.36 10.13 -4.78
N ALA A 47 -21.89 9.74 -5.97
CA ALA A 47 -20.81 10.42 -6.67
C ALA A 47 -21.16 11.86 -7.10
N ASN A 48 -22.46 12.16 -7.26
CA ASN A 48 -22.96 13.48 -7.67
C ASN A 48 -23.41 14.37 -6.49
N ARG A 49 -23.44 13.86 -5.25
CA ARG A 49 -23.75 14.68 -4.07
C ARG A 49 -22.60 15.66 -3.81
N GLN A 50 -22.95 16.94 -3.61
CA GLN A 50 -21.94 17.95 -3.29
C GLN A 50 -21.32 17.68 -1.91
N PRO A 51 -19.99 17.86 -1.75
CA PRO A 51 -19.35 17.74 -0.44
C PRO A 51 -19.99 18.68 0.57
N THR A 52 -20.27 18.19 1.77
CA THR A 52 -20.73 19.06 2.86
C THR A 52 -19.57 19.93 3.36
N GLN A 53 -19.89 20.95 4.16
CA GLN A 53 -18.86 21.71 4.87
C GLN A 53 -17.97 20.79 5.72
N ARG A 54 -18.57 19.82 6.43
CA ARG A 54 -17.83 18.86 7.24
C ARG A 54 -16.89 17.99 6.41
N ASP A 55 -17.36 17.48 5.27
CA ASP A 55 -16.51 16.68 4.39
C ASP A 55 -15.30 17.50 3.93
N THR A 56 -15.52 18.77 3.61
CA THR A 56 -14.45 19.70 3.22
C THR A 56 -13.46 19.94 4.37
N GLU A 57 -13.93 20.08 5.61
CA GLU A 57 -13.09 20.18 6.80
C GLU A 57 -12.25 18.92 7.02
N ILE A 58 -12.88 17.72 6.98
CA ILE A 58 -12.19 16.43 7.11
C ILE A 58 -11.12 16.28 6.02
N MET A 59 -11.47 16.58 4.77
CA MET A 59 -10.53 16.50 3.65
C MET A 59 -9.39 17.51 3.77
N THR A 60 -9.67 18.72 4.28
CA THR A 60 -8.63 19.74 4.51
C THR A 60 -7.68 19.30 5.63
N GLU A 61 -8.23 18.83 6.75
CA GLU A 61 -7.45 18.36 7.91
C GLU A 61 -6.64 17.09 7.60
N SER A 62 -7.20 16.15 6.82
CA SER A 62 -6.51 14.92 6.43
C SER A 62 -5.33 15.18 5.49
N ARG A 63 -5.39 16.24 4.67
CA ARG A 63 -4.33 16.66 3.76
C ARG A 63 -3.22 17.50 4.42
N LYS A 64 -3.32 17.79 5.73
CA LYS A 64 -2.26 18.51 6.44
C LYS A 64 -0.96 17.74 6.39
N GLU A 65 0.10 18.44 6.00
CA GLU A 65 1.45 17.88 5.84
C GLU A 65 1.98 17.18 7.09
N SER A 66 1.61 17.69 8.26
CA SER A 66 1.98 17.11 9.57
C SER A 66 1.49 15.67 9.75
N ASN A 67 0.48 15.22 9.00
CA ASN A 67 -0.02 13.86 9.06
C ASN A 67 0.93 12.84 8.38
N PHE A 68 1.83 13.28 7.50
CA PHE A 68 2.65 12.39 6.66
C PHE A 68 4.15 12.42 6.99
N SER A 69 4.63 13.44 7.70
CA SER A 69 6.05 13.60 8.01
C SER A 69 6.52 12.82 9.24
N GLY A 70 5.62 12.44 10.15
CA GLY A 70 5.96 11.80 11.42
C GLY A 70 6.76 10.50 11.28
N LEU A 71 6.35 9.62 10.35
CA LEU A 71 7.06 8.36 10.09
C LEU A 71 8.47 8.60 9.55
N ALA A 72 8.63 9.56 8.63
CA ALA A 72 9.93 9.91 8.09
C ALA A 72 10.87 10.50 9.15
N ASN A 73 10.35 11.36 10.03
CA ASN A 73 11.11 11.90 11.15
C ASN A 73 11.56 10.79 12.11
N LEU A 74 10.71 9.79 12.36
CA LEU A 74 11.07 8.63 13.18
C LEU A 74 12.18 7.80 12.53
N ILE A 75 12.06 7.47 11.25
CA ILE A 75 13.07 6.69 10.51
C ILE A 75 14.39 7.46 10.43
N ALA A 76 14.36 8.77 10.22
CA ALA A 76 15.56 9.62 10.21
C ALA A 76 16.30 9.62 11.56
N ALA A 77 15.58 9.41 12.67
CA ALA A 77 16.16 9.30 14.00
C ALA A 77 16.74 7.90 14.31
N CYS A 78 16.55 6.92 13.41
CA CYS A 78 17.01 5.54 13.55
C CYS A 78 18.07 5.20 12.48
N PRO A 79 19.29 5.80 12.52
CA PRO A 79 20.32 5.59 11.50
C PRO A 79 20.85 4.15 11.41
N SER A 80 20.70 3.36 12.48
CA SER A 80 21.11 1.95 12.53
C SER A 80 19.99 0.98 12.13
N LEU A 81 18.86 1.49 11.64
CA LEU A 81 17.73 0.67 11.21
C LEU A 81 18.13 -0.22 10.04
N ASP A 82 17.99 -1.53 10.20
CA ASP A 82 18.25 -2.56 9.20
C ASP A 82 16.99 -3.32 8.77
N ASP A 83 15.98 -3.38 9.64
CA ASP A 83 14.72 -4.08 9.40
C ASP A 83 13.53 -3.14 9.65
N PHE A 84 12.74 -2.93 8.60
CA PHE A 84 11.58 -2.04 8.63
C PHE A 84 10.32 -2.72 8.11
N GLU A 85 9.27 -2.73 8.94
CA GLU A 85 7.92 -3.14 8.54
C GLU A 85 6.93 -1.98 8.71
N LEU A 86 6.21 -1.66 7.64
CA LEU A 86 5.03 -0.80 7.64
C LEU A 86 3.80 -1.63 7.32
N HIS A 87 2.85 -1.67 8.25
CA HIS A 87 1.49 -2.14 8.02
C HIS A 87 0.51 -0.96 8.02
N TYR A 88 -0.10 -0.69 6.88
CA TYR A 88 -1.13 0.34 6.78
C TYR A 88 -2.52 -0.30 6.79
N LEU A 89 -3.39 0.21 7.67
CA LEU A 89 -4.77 -0.23 7.86
C LEU A 89 -5.70 0.88 7.35
N SER A 90 -6.41 0.60 6.26
CA SER A 90 -7.37 1.55 5.68
C SER A 90 -8.70 1.45 6.42
N ILE A 91 -9.24 2.58 6.87
CA ILE A 91 -10.53 2.59 7.56
C ILE A 91 -11.63 2.69 6.51
N MET A 92 -12.70 1.90 6.64
CA MET A 92 -13.90 2.14 5.87
C MET A 92 -14.50 3.47 6.32
N TRP A 93 -14.50 4.43 5.42
CA TRP A 93 -15.22 5.67 5.68
C TRP A 93 -16.70 5.45 5.38
N PRO A 94 -17.62 5.89 6.27
CA PRO A 94 -19.06 5.78 6.04
C PRO A 94 -19.48 6.38 4.69
N LYS A 95 -18.81 7.48 4.30
CA LYS A 95 -19.06 8.20 3.06
C LYS A 95 -18.04 7.79 1.99
N ARG A 96 -18.50 7.16 0.90
CA ARG A 96 -17.65 6.68 -0.22
C ARG A 96 -16.76 7.78 -0.81
N ARG A 97 -17.27 9.01 -0.92
CA ARG A 97 -16.50 10.18 -1.39
C ARG A 97 -15.29 10.52 -0.52
N LEU A 98 -15.36 10.31 0.79
CA LEU A 98 -14.22 10.48 1.70
C LEU A 98 -13.26 9.30 1.54
N PHE A 99 -13.80 8.08 1.42
CA PHE A 99 -13.01 6.88 1.22
C PHE A 99 -12.10 6.98 -0.03
N ASP A 100 -12.67 7.36 -1.18
CA ASP A 100 -11.97 7.37 -2.46
C ASP A 100 -10.92 8.48 -2.56
N ASN A 101 -11.11 9.60 -1.84
CA ASN A 101 -10.25 10.77 -1.95
C ASN A 101 -9.24 10.91 -0.81
N PHE A 102 -9.28 10.03 0.20
CA PHE A 102 -8.44 10.13 1.38
C PHE A 102 -6.94 10.05 1.00
N PRO A 103 -6.08 10.97 1.47
CA PRO A 103 -4.70 11.14 0.99
C PRO A 103 -3.69 10.09 1.51
N ARG A 104 -4.03 8.80 1.45
CA ARG A 104 -3.20 7.69 1.97
C ARG A 104 -1.84 7.59 1.29
N GLN A 105 -1.79 7.96 0.01
CA GLN A 105 -0.61 7.84 -0.86
C GLN A 105 0.60 8.65 -0.41
N ASP A 106 0.41 9.67 0.44
CA ASP A 106 1.48 10.60 0.78
C ASP A 106 2.35 10.11 1.95
N ILE A 107 2.02 8.97 2.58
CA ILE A 107 2.81 8.41 3.69
C ILE A 107 4.24 8.01 3.28
N LEU A 108 4.42 7.42 2.08
CA LEU A 108 5.75 7.06 1.58
C LEU A 108 6.49 8.22 0.93
N ARG A 109 5.80 9.31 0.57
CA ARG A 109 6.42 10.46 -0.11
C ARG A 109 7.59 11.04 0.71
N HIS A 110 7.41 11.16 2.02
CA HIS A 110 8.45 11.66 2.90
C HIS A 110 9.59 10.67 3.12
N LEU A 111 9.27 9.37 3.16
CA LEU A 111 10.29 8.32 3.24
C LEU A 111 11.18 8.29 1.99
N ALA A 112 10.55 8.36 0.82
CA ALA A 112 11.23 8.45 -0.45
C ALA A 112 12.11 9.71 -0.57
N GLY A 113 11.76 10.78 0.16
CA GLY A 113 12.42 12.07 0.17
C GLY A 113 13.46 12.29 1.28
N LEU A 114 13.72 11.32 2.15
CA LEU A 114 14.73 11.45 3.21
C LEU A 114 16.10 11.75 2.61
N ASP A 115 16.87 12.69 3.17
CA ASP A 115 18.22 13.00 2.64
C ASP A 115 19.17 11.81 2.78
N ASN A 116 19.18 11.21 3.97
CA ASN A 116 20.01 10.05 4.32
C ASN A 116 19.11 8.93 4.86
N PRO A 117 18.45 8.16 3.98
CA PRO A 117 17.66 7.02 4.43
C PRO A 117 18.58 5.91 4.98
N PRO A 118 18.12 5.12 5.97
CA PRO A 118 18.89 3.99 6.48
C PRO A 118 19.07 2.91 5.41
N LEU A 119 20.15 2.13 5.56
CA LEU A 119 20.43 0.97 4.71
C LEU A 119 19.69 -0.24 5.28
N LEU A 120 18.72 -0.74 4.54
CA LEU A 120 17.83 -1.80 5.03
C LEU A 120 18.28 -3.17 4.51
N GLU A 121 18.50 -4.11 5.43
CA GLU A 121 18.58 -5.53 5.10
C GLU A 121 17.19 -6.04 4.70
N ARG A 122 16.15 -5.70 5.48
CA ARG A 122 14.77 -6.13 5.22
C ARG A 122 13.81 -4.95 5.22
N CYS A 123 12.91 -4.95 4.25
CA CYS A 123 11.82 -4.00 4.18
C CYS A 123 10.52 -4.70 3.81
N ARG A 124 9.49 -4.56 4.65
CA ARG A 124 8.14 -5.05 4.39
C ARG A 124 7.16 -3.89 4.40
N ILE A 125 6.40 -3.73 3.32
CA ILE A 125 5.32 -2.73 3.24
C ILE A 125 4.05 -3.46 2.88
N ARG A 126 3.04 -3.35 3.75
CA ARG A 126 1.77 -4.04 3.58
C ARG A 126 0.54 -3.16 3.78
N GLY A 127 -0.48 -3.37 2.96
CA GLY A 127 -1.79 -2.69 3.06
C GLY A 127 -1.81 -1.22 2.60
N ALA A 128 -0.70 -0.68 2.10
CA ALA A 128 -0.58 0.74 1.77
C ALA A 128 -1.08 1.09 0.36
N THR A 129 -1.69 2.26 0.23
CA THR A 129 -1.86 2.95 -1.06
C THR A 129 -0.67 3.87 -1.27
N VAL A 130 0.01 3.80 -2.42
CA VAL A 130 1.29 4.51 -2.66
C VAL A 130 1.42 4.94 -4.12
N LYS A 131 2.32 5.87 -4.41
CA LYS A 131 2.74 6.15 -5.80
C LYS A 131 3.92 5.23 -6.15
N CYS A 132 3.95 4.72 -7.38
CA CYS A 132 5.02 3.84 -7.86
C CYS A 132 6.42 4.43 -7.61
N MET A 133 6.62 5.71 -7.94
CA MET A 133 7.92 6.35 -7.80
C MET A 133 8.35 6.56 -6.35
N ASP A 134 7.40 6.79 -5.44
CA ASP A 134 7.73 6.96 -4.01
C ASP A 134 8.21 5.61 -3.45
N LEU A 135 7.51 4.52 -3.76
CA LEU A 135 7.92 3.16 -3.36
C LEU A 135 9.27 2.76 -3.98
N LEU A 136 9.44 2.96 -5.29
CA LEU A 136 10.71 2.67 -5.98
C LEU A 136 11.87 3.47 -5.38
N ASN A 137 11.70 4.78 -5.19
CA ASN A 137 12.75 5.63 -4.65
C ASN A 137 13.12 5.22 -3.23
N PHE A 138 12.15 4.85 -2.39
CA PHE A 138 12.44 4.34 -1.06
C PHE A 138 13.28 3.06 -1.11
N ILE A 139 12.86 2.05 -1.88
CA ILE A 139 13.59 0.78 -2.04
C ILE A 139 15.02 1.03 -2.57
N HIS A 140 15.16 1.83 -3.63
CA HIS A 140 16.44 2.11 -4.26
C HIS A 140 17.40 2.87 -3.33
N ARG A 141 16.92 3.94 -2.68
CA ARG A 141 17.77 4.81 -1.86
C ARG A 141 18.14 4.17 -0.51
N SER A 142 17.26 3.35 0.07
CA SER A 142 17.55 2.52 1.24
C SER A 142 18.37 1.27 0.93
N ARG A 143 18.70 1.02 -0.34
CA ARG A 143 19.47 -0.15 -0.80
C ARG A 143 18.96 -1.47 -0.22
N VAL A 144 17.64 -1.62 -0.20
CA VAL A 144 16.96 -2.77 0.40
C VAL A 144 17.52 -4.09 -0.16
N ALA A 145 17.95 -5.01 0.71
CA ALA A 145 18.41 -6.34 0.29
C ALA A 145 17.24 -7.33 0.12
N GLU A 146 16.28 -7.32 1.03
CA GLU A 146 15.06 -8.13 0.97
C GLU A 146 13.81 -7.24 1.01
N ALA A 147 13.06 -7.20 -0.08
CA ALA A 147 11.85 -6.40 -0.21
C ALA A 147 10.61 -7.30 -0.22
N SER A 148 9.65 -7.04 0.68
CA SER A 148 8.33 -7.66 0.69
C SER A 148 7.25 -6.60 0.50
N ILE A 149 6.46 -6.74 -0.56
CA ILE A 149 5.47 -5.76 -0.99
C ILE A 149 4.12 -6.46 -1.07
N GLU A 150 3.26 -6.23 -0.07
CA GLU A 150 2.09 -7.06 0.16
C GLU A 150 0.81 -6.21 0.19
N VAL A 151 -0.20 -6.56 -0.59
CA VAL A 151 -1.51 -5.87 -0.56
C VAL A 151 -1.34 -4.36 -0.80
N ILE A 152 -0.69 -4.00 -1.90
CA ILE A 152 -0.42 -2.61 -2.26
C ILE A 152 -1.35 -2.13 -3.37
N ARG A 153 -1.84 -0.89 -3.23
CA ARG A 153 -2.53 -0.17 -4.30
C ARG A 153 -1.65 0.95 -4.84
N LEU A 154 -1.33 0.90 -6.13
CA LEU A 154 -0.67 1.98 -6.84
C LEU A 154 -1.70 3.05 -7.23
N GLU A 155 -1.63 4.20 -6.57
CA GLU A 155 -2.49 5.35 -6.89
C GLU A 155 -2.10 5.96 -8.25
N LYS A 156 -0.79 5.97 -8.53
CA LYS A 156 -0.19 6.49 -9.76
C LYS A 156 1.01 5.65 -10.19
N GLY A 157 1.04 5.32 -11.49
CA GLY A 157 2.08 4.50 -12.13
C GLY A 157 1.70 3.03 -12.20
N THR A 158 2.61 2.22 -12.74
CA THR A 158 2.50 0.75 -12.83
C THR A 158 3.61 0.10 -12.01
N ILE A 159 3.52 -1.19 -11.75
CA ILE A 159 4.51 -1.97 -11.00
C ILE A 159 5.79 -2.22 -11.80
N ARG A 160 5.74 -2.06 -13.13
CA ARG A 160 6.86 -2.37 -14.05
C ARG A 160 8.18 -1.73 -13.60
N PRO A 161 8.28 -0.42 -13.28
CA PRO A 161 9.55 0.19 -12.87
C PRO A 161 10.14 -0.39 -11.58
N ILE A 162 9.28 -0.83 -10.64
CA ILE A 162 9.72 -1.47 -9.39
C ILE A 162 10.32 -2.84 -9.71
N ILE A 163 9.62 -3.66 -10.50
CA ILE A 163 10.11 -4.98 -10.92
C ILE A 163 11.42 -4.85 -11.69
N ASP A 164 11.46 -3.99 -12.71
CA ASP A 164 12.62 -3.83 -13.58
C ASP A 164 13.86 -3.40 -12.79
N TYR A 165 13.70 -2.51 -11.80
CA TYR A 165 14.76 -2.19 -10.86
C TYR A 165 15.18 -3.43 -10.05
N CYS A 166 14.24 -4.06 -9.33
CA CYS A 166 14.56 -5.16 -8.42
C CYS A 166 15.22 -6.37 -9.10
N ILE A 167 14.92 -6.65 -10.38
CA ILE A 167 15.56 -7.74 -11.14
C ILE A 167 16.85 -7.32 -11.85
N SER A 168 17.19 -6.03 -11.84
CA SER A 168 18.40 -5.52 -12.51
C SER A 168 19.68 -5.94 -11.79
N GLU A 169 20.79 -6.02 -12.53
CA GLU A 169 22.11 -6.31 -11.95
C GLU A 169 22.63 -5.21 -11.01
N SER A 170 22.15 -3.97 -11.17
CA SER A 170 22.57 -2.83 -10.35
C SER A 170 21.78 -2.69 -9.03
N ALA A 171 20.68 -3.44 -8.85
CA ALA A 171 19.92 -3.38 -7.62
C ALA A 171 20.59 -4.14 -6.47
N SER A 172 20.52 -3.56 -5.27
CA SER A 172 20.94 -4.21 -4.01
C SER A 172 20.00 -5.33 -3.58
N VAL A 173 18.82 -5.42 -4.20
CA VAL A 173 17.79 -6.41 -3.89
C VAL A 173 18.28 -7.81 -4.28
N ALA A 174 18.43 -8.67 -3.27
CA ALA A 174 18.74 -10.08 -3.40
C ALA A 174 17.47 -10.95 -3.36
N LYS A 175 16.44 -10.49 -2.64
CA LYS A 175 15.15 -11.16 -2.50
C LYS A 175 14.01 -10.18 -2.68
N LEU A 176 13.10 -10.49 -3.59
CA LEU A 176 11.85 -9.75 -3.80
C LEU A 176 10.67 -10.70 -3.64
N HIS A 177 9.75 -10.31 -2.77
CA HIS A 177 8.43 -10.90 -2.63
C HIS A 177 7.38 -9.84 -2.96
N ILE A 178 6.46 -10.17 -3.86
CA ILE A 178 5.26 -9.39 -4.09
C ILE A 178 4.08 -10.31 -3.88
N ASP A 179 3.11 -9.90 -3.07
CA ASP A 179 1.83 -10.57 -2.93
C ASP A 179 0.73 -9.54 -3.11
N THR A 180 -0.11 -9.72 -4.12
CA THR A 180 -1.31 -8.91 -4.32
C THR A 180 -0.99 -7.42 -4.51
N MET A 181 -0.86 -7.01 -5.77
CA MET A 181 -0.76 -5.59 -6.12
C MET A 181 -1.91 -5.14 -7.02
N PHE A 182 -2.36 -3.91 -6.83
CA PHE A 182 -3.35 -3.27 -7.66
C PHE A 182 -2.76 -2.06 -8.37
N GLU A 183 -3.11 -1.89 -9.64
CA GLU A 183 -2.75 -0.71 -10.42
C GLU A 183 -3.87 -0.33 -11.39
N LYS A 184 -3.86 0.92 -11.85
CA LYS A 184 -4.78 1.38 -12.89
C LYS A 184 -4.33 0.80 -14.23
N SER A 185 -5.21 0.08 -14.90
CA SER A 185 -5.00 -0.39 -16.27
C SER A 185 -4.97 0.77 -17.26
N GLU A 186 -4.52 0.49 -18.48
CA GLU A 186 -4.58 1.45 -19.60
C GLU A 186 -6.02 1.91 -19.92
N GLU A 187 -7.01 1.07 -19.60
CA GLU A 187 -8.44 1.36 -19.77
C GLU A 187 -9.04 2.15 -18.59
N GLY A 188 -8.22 2.54 -17.60
CA GLY A 188 -8.61 3.43 -16.50
C GLY A 188 -9.26 2.74 -15.29
N TYR A 189 -9.56 1.44 -15.35
CA TYR A 189 -10.05 0.69 -14.19
C TYR A 189 -8.89 0.24 -13.29
N LEU A 190 -9.12 0.17 -11.97
CA LEU A 190 -8.20 -0.48 -11.04
C LEU A 190 -8.29 -2.01 -11.21
N GLY A 191 -7.17 -2.66 -11.50
CA GLY A 191 -7.09 -4.10 -11.66
C GLY A 191 -6.07 -4.76 -10.75
N LEU A 192 -6.21 -6.07 -10.60
CA LEU A 192 -5.25 -6.92 -9.88
C LEU A 192 -4.13 -7.35 -10.84
N VAL A 193 -2.89 -7.25 -10.39
CA VAL A 193 -1.70 -7.71 -11.13
C VAL A 193 -1.59 -9.23 -11.05
N HIS A 194 -1.36 -9.87 -12.20
CA HIS A 194 -1.14 -11.31 -12.33
C HIS A 194 0.16 -11.62 -13.09
N PHE A 195 1.04 -12.39 -12.48
CA PHE A 195 2.32 -12.86 -13.02
C PHE A 195 2.13 -14.21 -13.72
N LEU A 196 2.45 -14.27 -15.01
CA LEU A 196 2.14 -15.43 -15.87
C LEU A 196 3.04 -16.64 -15.60
N ASP A 197 4.31 -16.39 -15.27
CA ASP A 197 5.34 -17.44 -15.21
C ASP A 197 5.49 -18.08 -13.81
N GLU A 198 4.72 -17.60 -12.84
CA GLU A 198 4.89 -17.90 -11.41
C GLU A 198 3.91 -18.96 -10.87
N GLY A 199 3.04 -19.50 -11.72
CA GLY A 199 2.07 -20.54 -11.36
C GLY A 199 0.62 -20.07 -11.40
N LYS A 200 -0.24 -20.75 -10.63
CA LYS A 200 -1.70 -20.54 -10.66
C LYS A 200 -2.14 -19.59 -9.57
N SER A 201 -3.06 -18.69 -9.89
CA SER A 201 -3.70 -17.80 -8.90
C SER A 201 -4.32 -18.56 -7.74
N ARG A 202 -4.11 -18.05 -6.51
CA ARG A 202 -4.82 -18.54 -5.31
C ARG A 202 -6.29 -18.11 -5.31
N LYS A 203 -6.64 -17.03 -6.03
CA LYS A 203 -7.98 -16.41 -6.04
C LYS A 203 -8.93 -16.99 -7.08
N TYR A 204 -8.39 -17.48 -8.19
CA TYR A 204 -9.18 -17.98 -9.30
C TYR A 204 -8.93 -19.48 -9.48
N GLY A 205 -9.76 -20.30 -8.82
CA GLY A 205 -9.81 -21.74 -9.06
C GLY A 205 -10.61 -22.08 -10.32
N GLY A 206 -10.00 -22.79 -11.27
CA GLY A 206 -10.71 -23.44 -12.39
C GLY A 206 -11.01 -22.58 -13.64
N LYS A 207 -10.95 -23.25 -14.80
CA LYS A 207 -11.21 -22.80 -16.20
C LYS A 207 -10.41 -21.63 -16.78
N PHE A 208 -9.81 -20.77 -15.98
CA PHE A 208 -8.95 -19.70 -16.49
C PHE A 208 -7.51 -19.96 -16.02
N GLU A 209 -6.56 -20.06 -16.95
CA GLU A 209 -5.13 -19.98 -16.64
C GLU A 209 -4.82 -18.53 -16.30
N VAL A 210 -5.17 -18.17 -15.07
CA VAL A 210 -4.84 -16.87 -14.50
C VAL A 210 -3.48 -17.03 -13.86
N GLY A 211 -2.51 -16.24 -14.31
CA GLY A 211 -1.22 -16.11 -13.62
C GLY A 211 -1.43 -15.84 -12.14
N THR A 212 -0.42 -16.06 -11.32
CA THR A 212 -0.53 -15.89 -9.88
C THR A 212 -0.40 -14.42 -9.46
N GLU A 213 -0.93 -14.07 -8.31
CA GLU A 213 -0.81 -12.73 -7.70
C GLU A 213 0.49 -12.57 -6.90
N ILE A 214 1.27 -13.66 -6.79
CA ILE A 214 2.55 -13.73 -6.10
C ILE A 214 3.71 -13.68 -7.11
N LEU A 215 4.74 -12.90 -6.80
CA LEU A 215 6.03 -12.94 -7.46
C LEU A 215 7.12 -13.22 -6.43
N ASN A 216 7.99 -14.19 -6.69
CA ASN A 216 9.19 -14.43 -5.89
C ASN A 216 10.43 -14.36 -6.78
N ARG A 217 11.41 -13.54 -6.39
CA ARG A 217 12.69 -13.41 -7.10
C ARG A 217 13.83 -13.52 -6.09
N GLU A 218 14.55 -14.62 -6.16
CA GLU A 218 15.74 -14.89 -5.35
C GLU A 218 16.68 -15.86 -6.08
N GLY A 219 17.96 -15.86 -5.70
CA GLY A 219 18.98 -16.73 -6.28
C GLY A 219 19.03 -16.66 -7.82
N ASP A 220 19.07 -17.82 -8.47
CA ASP A 220 19.12 -17.93 -9.95
C ASP A 220 17.88 -17.37 -10.67
N ASN A 221 16.77 -17.21 -9.95
CA ASN A 221 15.54 -16.65 -10.49
C ASN A 221 15.49 -15.12 -10.36
N ARG A 222 16.40 -14.50 -9.61
CA ARG A 222 16.35 -13.06 -9.26
C ARG A 222 16.26 -12.15 -10.49
N THR A 223 17.04 -12.44 -11.53
CA THR A 223 17.16 -11.60 -12.73
C THR A 223 16.23 -12.02 -13.87
N LYS A 224 15.42 -13.07 -13.67
CA LYS A 224 14.54 -13.55 -14.73
C LYS A 224 13.50 -12.49 -15.08
N PRO A 225 13.30 -12.22 -16.39
CA PRO A 225 12.24 -11.32 -16.84
C PRO A 225 10.88 -11.72 -16.26
N VAL A 226 10.03 -10.73 -16.04
CA VAL A 226 8.70 -10.93 -15.47
C VAL A 226 7.64 -10.50 -16.48
N THR A 227 6.77 -11.43 -16.83
CA THR A 227 5.56 -11.14 -17.61
C THR A 227 4.36 -11.06 -16.68
N TYR A 228 3.62 -9.95 -16.75
CA TYR A 228 2.40 -9.77 -15.99
C TYR A 228 1.33 -9.06 -16.84
N TYR A 229 0.09 -9.15 -16.37
CA TYR A 229 -1.02 -8.38 -16.90
C TYR A 229 -1.91 -7.87 -15.76
N VAL A 230 -2.68 -6.82 -16.05
CA VAL A 230 -3.64 -6.26 -15.12
C VAL A 230 -5.01 -6.80 -15.48
N ARG A 231 -5.63 -7.51 -14.55
CA ARG A 231 -6.97 -8.07 -14.74
C ARG A 231 -7.99 -7.18 -14.06
N ARG A 232 -9.08 -6.88 -14.78
CA ARG A 232 -10.28 -6.29 -14.17
C ARG A 232 -10.74 -7.18 -13.01
N PRO A 233 -11.08 -6.63 -11.84
CA PRO A 233 -11.71 -7.41 -10.79
C PRO A 233 -12.93 -8.10 -11.41
N VAL A 234 -12.94 -9.43 -11.42
CA VAL A 234 -14.05 -10.19 -11.99
C VAL A 234 -15.26 -9.91 -11.11
N ALA A 235 -16.34 -9.48 -11.77
CA ALA A 235 -17.58 -9.02 -11.16
C ALA A 235 -18.16 -10.01 -10.13
N GLU A 236 -18.86 -9.40 -9.17
CA GLU A 236 -19.73 -9.96 -8.13
C GLU A 236 -20.33 -11.34 -8.48
N GLY A 237 -20.14 -12.32 -7.59
CA GLY A 237 -20.74 -13.66 -7.71
C GLY A 237 -19.75 -14.82 -7.56
N ASN A 238 -18.44 -14.58 -7.53
CA ASN A 238 -17.46 -15.62 -7.19
C ASN A 238 -17.29 -15.69 -5.64
N PRO A 239 -17.71 -16.79 -4.99
CA PRO A 239 -17.63 -16.92 -3.54
C PRO A 239 -16.20 -16.84 -3.00
N THR A 240 -15.20 -17.32 -3.76
CA THR A 240 -13.79 -17.22 -3.39
C THR A 240 -13.29 -15.77 -3.37
N ILE A 241 -13.85 -14.90 -4.23
CA ILE A 241 -13.53 -13.46 -4.20
C ILE A 241 -14.18 -12.80 -2.99
N TYR A 242 -15.40 -13.20 -2.62
CA TYR A 242 -16.10 -12.68 -1.44
C TYR A 242 -15.36 -13.05 -0.15
N GLU A 243 -15.04 -14.33 0.07
CA GLU A 243 -14.28 -14.79 1.23
C GLU A 243 -12.92 -14.10 1.32
N TRP A 244 -12.24 -13.93 0.19
CA TRP A 244 -10.97 -13.25 0.14
C TRP A 244 -11.08 -11.74 0.45
N ASN A 245 -12.12 -11.07 -0.06
CA ASN A 245 -12.39 -9.68 0.30
C ASN A 245 -12.69 -9.55 1.80
N THR A 246 -13.44 -10.49 2.38
CA THR A 246 -13.71 -10.54 3.83
C THR A 246 -12.43 -10.70 4.63
N LEU A 247 -11.57 -11.67 4.31
CA LEU A 247 -10.29 -11.86 4.99
C LEU A 247 -9.40 -10.61 4.90
N ARG A 248 -9.37 -9.94 3.74
CA ARG A 248 -8.63 -8.69 3.60
C ARG A 248 -9.19 -7.55 4.41
N ARG A 249 -10.52 -7.46 4.53
CA ARG A 249 -11.18 -6.48 5.39
C ARG A 249 -10.82 -6.71 6.85
N GLU A 250 -10.73 -7.96 7.28
CA GLU A 250 -10.30 -8.32 8.63
C GLU A 250 -8.82 -7.98 8.90
N GLU A 251 -7.93 -8.23 7.93
CA GLU A 251 -6.49 -8.09 8.13
C GLU A 251 -5.95 -6.67 7.86
N TYR A 252 -6.51 -5.96 6.87
CA TYR A 252 -6.00 -4.68 6.36
C TYR A 252 -7.02 -3.54 6.45
N GLY A 253 -8.25 -3.81 6.87
CA GLY A 253 -9.36 -2.88 6.72
C GLY A 253 -9.85 -2.78 5.27
N TYR A 254 -10.62 -1.75 4.94
CA TYR A 254 -11.38 -1.65 3.67
C TYR A 254 -10.65 -0.89 2.57
#